data_AF-A0A383DNG9-F1
#
_entry.id   AF-A0A383DNG9-F1
#
_cell.length_a   1.000
_cell.length_b   1.000
_cell.length_c   1.000
_cell.angle_alpha   90.00
_cell.angle_beta   90.00
_cell.angle_gamma   90.00
#
_symmetry.space_group_name_H-M   'P 1'
#
loop_
_entity.id
_entity.type
_entity.pdbx_description
1 polymer ?
#
loop_
_entity_poly.entity_id
_entity_poly.type
_entity_poly.pdbx_seq_one_letter_code
_entity_poly.pdbx_strand_id
1 'polypeptide(L)'
;MENNIVSKLLYLLESKGSNIQYGNENVTQLEHALQCAELAEINNFSKEIITAALLHDIGHLLYDGEDPIHDGEDGYHENLGADYLSSYYDEEVTRPIRAHVACKRYLSTVEEGYY
;
A
#
# COMPACT_ATOMS: atom_id res chain seq x y z
N MET A 1 3.86 -15.18 20.70
CA MET A 1 3.38 -13.86 20.26
C MET A 1 2.09 -14.12 19.52
N GLU A 2 0.99 -13.50 19.95
CA GLU A 2 -0.33 -13.76 19.39
C GLU A 2 -0.33 -13.54 17.87
N ASN A 3 -0.81 -14.54 17.13
CA ASN A 3 -0.96 -14.54 15.67
C ASN A 3 -2.08 -13.57 15.24
N ASN A 4 -1.97 -12.29 15.59
CA ASN A 4 -2.88 -11.25 15.12
C ASN A 4 -2.33 -10.63 13.83
N ILE A 5 -3.21 -10.42 12.85
CA ILE A 5 -2.90 -9.80 11.56
C ILE A 5 -2.13 -8.49 11.70
N VAL A 6 -2.45 -7.65 12.69
CA VAL A 6 -1.79 -6.36 12.90
C VAL A 6 -0.29 -6.57 13.14
N SER A 7 0.10 -7.48 14.03
CA SER A 7 1.52 -7.76 14.30
C SER A 7 2.23 -8.30 13.07
N LYS A 8 1.55 -9.08 12.23
CA LYS A 8 2.13 -9.59 10.98
C LYS A 8 2.36 -8.48 9.96
N LEU A 9 1.41 -7.55 9.81
CA LEU A 9 1.53 -6.42 8.90
C LEU A 9 2.65 -5.46 9.34
N LEU A 10 2.70 -5.13 10.63
CA LEU A 10 3.78 -4.31 11.18
C LEU A 10 5.14 -4.98 10.98
N TYR A 11 5.23 -6.29 11.24
CA TYR A 11 6.46 -7.04 10.98
C TYR A 11 6.87 -7.00 9.51
N LEU A 12 5.93 -7.14 8.55
CA LEU A 12 6.25 -7.04 7.12
C LEU A 12 6.80 -5.66 6.74
N LEU A 13 6.14 -4.59 7.20
CA LEU A 13 6.57 -3.22 6.98
C LEU A 13 7.95 -2.95 7.59
N GLU A 14 8.20 -3.39 8.82
CA GLU A 14 9.48 -3.18 9.51
C GLU A 14 10.62 -4.05 8.95
N SER A 15 10.36 -5.32 8.61
CA SER A 15 11.42 -6.27 8.22
C SER A 15 11.75 -6.23 6.73
N LYS A 16 10.74 -6.20 5.86
CA LYS A 16 10.91 -6.10 4.41
C LYS A 16 10.85 -4.65 3.95
N GLY A 17 9.83 -3.91 4.38
CA GLY A 17 9.57 -2.57 3.88
C GLY A 17 10.67 -1.55 4.17
N SER A 18 11.44 -1.73 5.25
CA SER A 18 12.57 -0.86 5.61
C SER A 18 13.81 -1.02 4.72
N ASN A 19 13.91 -2.10 3.94
CA ASN A 19 15.10 -2.42 3.14
C ASN A 19 14.83 -2.39 1.63
N ILE A 20 13.58 -2.18 1.21
CA ILE A 20 13.17 -2.16 -0.20
C ILE A 20 12.90 -0.72 -0.60
N GLN A 21 13.59 -0.25 -1.65
CA GLN A 21 13.33 1.06 -2.24
C GLN A 21 11.93 1.10 -2.86
N TYR A 22 11.22 2.22 -2.68
CA TYR A 22 9.94 2.44 -3.32
C TYR A 22 10.15 2.89 -4.78
N GLY A 23 10.09 1.94 -5.72
CA GLY A 23 10.32 2.22 -7.14
C GLY A 23 11.65 2.92 -7.38
N ASN A 24 11.60 4.10 -8.01
CA ASN A 24 12.78 4.95 -8.26
C ASN A 24 12.87 6.15 -7.29
N GLU A 25 12.04 6.18 -6.25
CA GLU A 25 11.99 7.28 -5.30
C GLU A 25 13.06 7.14 -4.22
N ASN A 26 13.49 8.26 -3.64
CA ASN A 26 14.50 8.28 -2.57
C ASN A 26 13.88 8.03 -1.18
N VAL A 27 13.02 7.01 -1.10
CA VAL A 27 12.38 6.51 0.13
C VAL A 27 12.24 5.00 0.05
N THR A 28 12.16 4.35 1.20
CA THR A 28 11.82 2.93 1.33
C THR A 28 10.31 2.71 1.29
N GLN A 29 9.87 1.47 1.04
CA GLN A 29 8.46 1.08 1.12
C GLN A 29 7.83 1.41 2.48
N LEU A 30 8.59 1.24 3.58
CA LEU A 30 8.15 1.62 4.92
C LEU A 30 7.98 3.14 5.06
N GLU A 31 8.97 3.92 4.62
CA GLU A 31 8.91 5.39 4.73
C GLU A 31 7.75 5.96 3.91
N HIS A 32 7.55 5.46 2.68
CA HIS A 32 6.40 5.83 1.84
C HIS A 32 5.07 5.53 2.54
N ALA A 33 4.89 4.30 3.03
CA ALA A 33 3.69 3.89 3.76
C ALA A 33 3.40 4.79 4.98
N LEU A 34 4.43 5.10 5.78
CA LEU A 34 4.31 5.97 6.94
C LEU A 34 3.95 7.41 6.56
N GLN A 35 4.58 7.97 5.54
CA GLN A 35 4.29 9.33 5.06
C GLN A 35 2.84 9.44 4.56
N CYS A 36 2.36 8.46 3.79
CA CYS A 36 0.97 8.44 3.34
C CYS A 36 -0.02 8.39 4.51
N ALA A 37 0.25 7.55 5.51
CA ALA A 37 -0.59 7.43 6.70
C ALA A 37 -0.57 8.72 7.56
N GLU A 38 0.60 9.31 7.79
CA GLU A 38 0.78 10.56 8.54
C GLU A 38 0.04 11.72 7.87
N LEU A 39 0.14 11.85 6.54
CA LEU A 39 -0.58 12.88 5.80
C LEU A 39 -2.10 12.70 5.91
N ALA A 40 -2.60 11.46 5.86
CA ALA A 40 -4.02 11.19 6.08
C ALA A 40 -4.45 11.56 7.52
N GLU A 41 -3.63 11.25 8.51
CA GLU A 41 -3.88 11.56 9.92
C GLU A 41 -3.93 13.07 10.19
N ILE A 42 -2.92 13.82 9.72
CA ILE A 42 -2.84 15.28 9.92
C ILE A 42 -4.00 16.01 9.24
N ASN A 43 -4.54 15.45 8.15
CA ASN A 43 -5.73 15.98 7.47
C ASN A 43 -7.06 15.50 8.07
N ASN A 44 -7.05 14.81 9.21
CA ASN A 44 -8.23 14.32 9.94
C ASN A 44 -9.13 13.38 9.11
N PHE A 45 -8.53 12.54 8.26
CA PHE A 45 -9.29 11.47 7.60
C PHE A 45 -9.72 10.39 8.59
N SER A 46 -10.66 9.53 8.18
CA SER A 46 -11.13 8.45 9.04
C SER A 46 -10.02 7.41 9.29
N LYS A 47 -10.14 6.65 10.37
CA LYS A 47 -9.18 5.58 10.71
C LYS A 47 -9.06 4.53 9.59
N GLU A 48 -10.14 4.30 8.84
CA GLU A 48 -10.17 3.39 7.69
C GLU A 48 -9.30 3.92 6.55
N ILE A 49 -9.38 5.22 6.25
CA ILE A 49 -8.54 5.86 5.23
C ILE A 49 -7.08 5.94 5.67
N ILE A 50 -6.80 6.25 6.93
CA ILE A 50 -5.43 6.21 7.48
C ILE A 50 -4.85 4.79 7.35
N THR A 51 -5.64 3.77 7.69
CA THR A 51 -5.25 2.37 7.55
C THR A 51 -5.02 1.98 6.09
N ALA A 52 -5.91 2.41 5.18
CA ALA A 52 -5.75 2.15 3.76
C ALA A 52 -4.51 2.83 3.18
N ALA A 53 -4.22 4.08 3.58
CA ALA A 53 -3.03 4.80 3.17
C ALA A 53 -1.74 4.09 3.63
N LEU A 54 -1.72 3.60 4.88
CA LEU A 54 -0.59 2.83 5.40
C LEU A 54 -0.36 1.51 4.64
N LEU A 55 -1.43 0.87 4.16
CA LEU A 55 -1.38 -0.50 3.65
C LEU A 55 -1.58 -0.62 2.13
N HIS A 56 -1.75 0.47 1.39
CA HIS A 56 -2.11 0.41 -0.03
C HIS A 56 -1.11 -0.38 -0.88
N ASP A 57 0.17 -0.29 -0.54
CA ASP A 57 1.28 -0.94 -1.24
C ASP A 57 1.73 -2.25 -0.58
N ILE A 58 0.99 -2.78 0.41
CA ILE A 58 1.39 -4.00 1.14
C ILE A 58 1.56 -5.21 0.21
N GLY A 59 0.87 -5.21 -0.94
CA GLY A 59 0.99 -6.23 -1.97
C GLY A 59 2.43 -6.47 -2.41
N HIS A 60 3.25 -5.41 -2.48
CA HIS A 60 4.68 -5.52 -2.83
C HIS A 60 5.47 -6.36 -1.82
N LEU A 61 5.05 -6.39 -0.55
CA LEU A 61 5.74 -7.12 0.52
C LEU A 61 5.25 -8.56 0.70
N LEU A 62 4.13 -8.92 0.04
CA LEU A 62 3.48 -10.23 0.14
C LEU A 62 4.07 -11.26 -0.82
N TYR A 63 4.88 -10.86 -1.81
CA TYR A 63 5.58 -11.81 -2.66
C TYR A 63 6.57 -12.67 -1.85
N ASP A 64 6.53 -13.98 -2.11
CA ASP A 64 7.50 -14.96 -1.60
C ASP A 64 8.81 -14.96 -2.41
N GLY A 65 8.90 -14.14 -3.48
CA GLY A 65 10.06 -13.92 -4.34
C GLY A 65 10.29 -12.43 -4.63
N GLU A 66 11.03 -12.11 -5.69
CA GLU A 66 11.16 -10.72 -6.15
C GLU A 66 9.84 -10.20 -6.70
N ASP A 67 9.54 -8.94 -6.39
CA ASP A 67 8.36 -8.27 -6.89
C ASP A 67 8.44 -8.13 -8.43
N PRO A 68 7.41 -8.55 -9.20
CA PRO A 68 7.40 -8.43 -10.65
C PRO A 68 7.66 -7.01 -11.17
N ILE A 69 7.38 -5.97 -10.36
CA ILE A 69 7.64 -4.59 -10.75
C ILE A 69 9.13 -4.29 -10.97
N HIS A 70 10.03 -5.06 -10.34
CA HIS A 70 11.48 -4.94 -10.57
C HIS A 70 11.89 -5.39 -11.99
N ASP A 71 11.12 -6.27 -12.60
CA ASP A 71 11.28 -6.70 -14.00
C ASP A 71 10.48 -5.83 -14.98
N GLY A 72 9.80 -4.78 -14.48
CA GLY A 72 8.96 -3.90 -15.27
C GLY A 72 7.59 -4.51 -15.62
N GLU A 73 7.20 -5.59 -14.95
CA GLU A 73 5.91 -6.25 -15.13
C GLU A 73 4.89 -5.74 -14.09
N ASP A 74 3.63 -5.57 -14.52
CA ASP A 74 2.55 -5.20 -13.59
C ASP A 74 2.18 -6.41 -12.71
N GLY A 75 2.63 -6.36 -11.46
CA GLY A 75 2.32 -7.40 -10.47
C GLY A 75 0.90 -7.32 -9.90
N TYR A 76 0.09 -6.30 -10.23
CA TYR A 76 -1.25 -6.13 -9.63
C TYR A 76 -1.23 -6.13 -8.09
N HIS A 77 -0.21 -5.51 -7.50
CA HIS A 77 0.00 -5.43 -6.05
C HIS A 77 -1.23 -4.85 -5.30
N GLU A 78 -2.01 -3.98 -5.95
CA GLU A 78 -3.25 -3.43 -5.43
C GLU A 78 -4.33 -4.50 -5.23
N ASN A 79 -4.41 -5.46 -6.14
CA ASN A 79 -5.34 -6.58 -6.06
C ASN A 79 -4.85 -7.59 -5.01
N LEU A 80 -3.56 -7.97 -5.07
CA LEU A 80 -2.97 -8.90 -4.11
C LEU A 80 -3.10 -8.39 -2.67
N GLY A 81 -2.77 -7.13 -2.41
CA GLY A 81 -2.89 -6.50 -1.10
C GLY A 81 -4.34 -6.45 -0.61
N ALA A 82 -5.27 -6.00 -1.46
CA ALA A 82 -6.68 -5.94 -1.09
C ALA A 82 -7.30 -7.33 -0.86
N ASP A 83 -6.97 -8.33 -1.69
CA ASP A 83 -7.43 -9.71 -1.53
C ASP A 83 -6.92 -10.30 -0.21
N TYR A 84 -5.64 -10.12 0.09
CA TYR A 84 -5.04 -10.58 1.35
C TYR A 84 -5.70 -9.94 2.58
N LEU A 85 -6.03 -8.65 2.53
CA LEU A 85 -6.61 -7.90 3.63
C LEU A 85 -8.13 -8.09 3.79
N SER A 86 -8.83 -8.59 2.76
CA SER A 86 -10.30 -8.71 2.75
C SER A 86 -10.89 -9.64 3.81
N SER A 87 -10.09 -10.56 4.35
CA SER A 87 -10.51 -11.43 5.46
C SER A 87 -10.38 -10.76 6.85
N TYR A 88 -9.78 -9.56 6.91
CA TYR A 88 -9.40 -8.89 8.17
C TYR A 88 -9.94 -7.47 8.29
N TYR A 89 -10.19 -6.80 7.17
CA TYR A 89 -10.69 -5.43 7.13
C TYR A 89 -11.87 -5.31 6.16
N ASP A 90 -12.82 -4.43 6.51
CA ASP A 90 -13.99 -4.14 5.69
C ASP A 90 -13.63 -3.36 4.41
N GLU A 91 -14.61 -3.19 3.52
CA GLU A 91 -14.45 -2.48 2.25
C GLU A 91 -13.97 -1.03 2.41
N GLU A 92 -14.26 -0.38 3.53
CA GLU A 92 -13.79 0.99 3.78
C GLU A 92 -12.25 1.08 3.84
N VAL A 93 -11.56 -0.02 4.11
CA VAL A 93 -10.09 -0.13 4.01
C VAL A 93 -9.68 -0.78 2.68
N THR A 94 -10.29 -1.89 2.31
CA THR A 94 -9.79 -2.71 1.19
C THR A 94 -10.16 -2.17 -0.19
N ARG A 95 -11.28 -1.44 -0.33
CA ARG A 95 -11.69 -0.82 -1.60
C ARG A 95 -10.72 0.30 -2.03
N PRO A 96 -10.32 1.26 -1.17
CA PRO A 96 -9.29 2.23 -1.54
C PRO A 96 -7.96 1.58 -1.94
N ILE A 97 -7.53 0.54 -1.22
CA ILE A 97 -6.32 -0.23 -1.55
C ILE A 97 -6.44 -0.82 -2.94
N ARG A 98 -7.53 -1.52 -3.27
CA ARG A 98 -7.72 -2.11 -4.60
C ARG A 98 -7.79 -1.05 -5.71
N ALA A 99 -8.39 0.09 -5.42
CA ALA A 99 -8.67 1.10 -6.42
C ALA A 99 -7.47 2.00 -6.73
N HIS A 100 -6.40 2.02 -5.91
CA HIS A 100 -5.43 3.11 -5.96
C HIS A 100 -4.69 3.22 -7.32
N VAL A 101 -4.37 2.09 -7.99
CA VAL A 101 -3.80 2.11 -9.35
C VAL A 101 -4.80 2.64 -10.37
N ALA A 102 -6.07 2.23 -10.30
CA ALA A 102 -7.12 2.72 -11.18
C ALA A 102 -7.41 4.21 -10.96
N CYS A 103 -7.39 4.67 -9.70
CA CYS A 103 -7.50 6.09 -9.34
C CYS A 103 -6.36 6.90 -9.95
N LYS A 104 -5.11 6.40 -9.85
CA LYS A 104 -3.95 7.02 -10.49
C LYS A 104 -4.20 7.21 -11.99
N ARG A 105 -4.57 6.14 -12.71
CA ARG A 105 -4.85 6.16 -14.16
C ARG A 105 -6.02 7.09 -14.54
N TYR A 106 -7.03 7.17 -13.67
CA TYR A 106 -8.16 8.05 -13.87
C TYR A 106 -7.73 9.52 -13.77
N LEU A 107 -7.08 9.93 -12.67
CA LEU A 107 -6.72 11.32 -12.38
C LEU A 107 -5.81 11.91 -13.46
N SER A 108 -4.65 11.32 -13.67
CA SER A 108 -4.39 10.71 -14.96
C SER A 108 -4.82 11.37 -16.26
N THR A 109 -5.96 10.84 -16.67
CA THR A 109 -6.63 11.04 -17.93
C THR A 109 -7.48 12.30 -17.87
N VAL A 110 -8.00 12.67 -16.69
CA VAL A 110 -9.05 13.68 -16.55
C VAL A 110 -8.57 15.00 -15.93
N GLU A 111 -7.43 15.00 -15.25
CA GLU A 111 -6.88 16.14 -14.51
C GLU A 111 -5.55 16.56 -15.13
N GLU A 112 -5.59 17.70 -15.84
CA GLU A 112 -4.41 18.30 -16.44
C GLU A 112 -3.39 18.67 -15.35
N GLY A 113 -2.15 18.20 -15.51
CA GLY A 113 -1.06 18.47 -14.56
C GLY A 113 -0.93 17.47 -13.40
N TYR A 114 -1.68 16.36 -13.40
CA TYR A 114 -1.52 15.29 -12.41
C TYR A 114 -0.24 14.45 -12.60
N TYR A 115 0.38 14.52 -13.78
CA TYR A 115 1.62 13.84 -14.16
C TYR A 115 2.72 14.81 -14.56
#